data_AF-Q9F936-F1
#
_entry.id   AF-Q9F936-F1
#
_cell.length_a   1.000
_cell.length_b   1.000
_cell.length_c   1.000
_cell.angle_alpha   90.00
_cell.angle_beta   90.00
_cell.angle_gamma   90.00
#
_symmetry.space_group_name_H-M   'P 1'
#
loop_
_entity.id
_entity.type
_entity.pdbx_description
1 polymer ?
#
loop_
_entity_poly.entity_id
_entity_poly.type
_entity_poly.pdbx_seq_one_letter_code
_entity_poly.pdbx_strand_id
1 'polypeptide(L)'
;MSDAKNSRVREYLVNLSRRKKRLVQVCADVVLIWLALWLSFIVRLGIDEMYNPVIKHAWLFMVAPLVAIPLFIRFGMYRAVMRYFGNDALVTIIKAVTLSSLILAVVVYWYSNHQVIVPRSIIFNYWWLSMVIIGGLRLIMRQYFLGDWFTGAHQIPFANRDDGLVKVAIYGAGTAGNQLLAALRMGRAMRPVAFIDDDSDLANRVISGLQVYKPKHLQQMIKETGAQEILLALPSVSRARRKEILALLEPYPLHVRSVPAFADLASGRVKVDDIQDVDIADLLGRDPVP
;
A
#
# COMPACT_ATOMS: atom_id res chain seq x y z
N MET A 1 5.44 0.56 29.82
CA MET A 1 4.39 -0.49 29.90
C MET A 1 3.32 -0.38 28.80
N SER A 2 3.12 0.79 28.17
CA SER A 2 2.19 1.01 27.04
C SER A 2 2.64 0.34 25.72
N ASP A 3 3.93 0.46 25.38
CA ASP A 3 4.44 -0.02 24.07
C ASP A 3 4.41 -1.54 23.90
N ALA A 4 4.65 -2.29 24.99
CA ALA A 4 4.59 -3.75 24.98
C ALA A 4 3.15 -4.31 24.84
N LYS A 5 2.13 -3.52 25.20
CA LYS A 5 0.72 -3.91 25.03
C LYS A 5 0.28 -3.63 23.59
N ASN A 6 0.73 -2.50 23.03
CA ASN A 6 0.48 -2.14 21.63
C ASN A 6 1.12 -3.13 20.65
N SER A 7 2.33 -3.64 20.93
CA SER A 7 2.97 -4.65 20.08
C SER A 7 2.21 -5.98 20.05
N ARG A 8 1.76 -6.50 21.21
CA ARG A 8 0.98 -7.75 21.29
C ARG A 8 -0.37 -7.67 20.59
N VAL A 9 -1.09 -6.56 20.74
CA VAL A 9 -2.37 -6.35 20.03
C VAL A 9 -2.15 -6.26 18.52
N ARG A 10 -1.09 -5.57 18.09
CA ARG A 10 -0.71 -5.46 16.68
C ARG A 10 -0.34 -6.84 16.09
N GLU A 11 0.46 -7.64 16.78
CA GLU A 11 0.83 -9.00 16.36
C GLU A 11 -0.38 -9.93 16.26
N TYR A 12 -1.28 -9.91 17.25
CA TYR A 12 -2.52 -10.68 17.22
C TYR A 12 -3.42 -10.28 16.04
N LEU A 13 -3.58 -8.97 15.81
CA LEU A 13 -4.37 -8.45 14.69
C LEU A 13 -3.73 -8.78 13.32
N VAL A 14 -2.40 -8.82 13.24
CA VAL A 14 -1.67 -9.20 12.01
C VAL A 14 -1.76 -10.70 11.74
N ASN A 15 -1.84 -11.56 12.76
CA ASN A 15 -1.92 -13.02 12.60
C ASN A 15 -3.35 -13.55 12.35
N LEU A 16 -4.38 -12.71 12.41
CA LEU A 16 -5.74 -13.13 12.07
C LEU A 16 -5.90 -13.48 10.57
N SER A 17 -6.65 -14.55 10.31
CA SER A 17 -7.05 -14.94 8.95
C SER A 17 -7.76 -13.80 8.21
N ARG A 18 -7.62 -13.76 6.88
CA ARG A 18 -8.20 -12.70 6.03
C ARG A 18 -9.71 -12.49 6.24
N ARG A 19 -10.45 -13.58 6.51
CA ARG A 19 -11.90 -13.53 6.79
C ARG A 19 -12.21 -12.90 8.15
N LYS A 20 -11.46 -13.26 9.20
CA LYS A 20 -11.65 -12.69 10.54
C LYS A 20 -11.33 -11.19 10.59
N LYS A 21 -10.26 -10.75 9.90
CA LYS A 21 -9.94 -9.31 9.76
C LYS A 21 -11.07 -8.53 9.10
N ARG A 22 -11.65 -9.07 8.03
CA ARG A 22 -12.78 -8.46 7.33
C ARG A 22 -13.99 -8.35 8.26
N LEU A 23 -14.31 -9.41 9.00
CA LEU A 23 -15.45 -9.40 9.93
C LEU A 23 -15.28 -8.32 11.00
N VAL A 24 -14.10 -8.21 11.60
CA VAL A 24 -13.80 -7.17 12.60
C VAL A 24 -13.98 -5.76 12.02
N GLN A 25 -13.52 -5.51 10.79
CA GLN A 25 -13.71 -4.21 10.12
C GLN A 25 -15.17 -3.90 9.83
N VAL A 26 -15.96 -4.90 9.41
CA VAL A 26 -17.40 -4.72 9.17
C VAL A 26 -18.11 -4.39 10.48
N CYS A 27 -17.83 -5.13 11.56
CA CYS A 27 -18.42 -4.86 12.87
C CYS A 27 -18.06 -3.46 13.38
N ALA A 28 -16.80 -3.04 13.21
CA ALA A 28 -16.37 -1.69 13.57
C ALA A 28 -17.14 -0.63 12.78
N ASP A 29 -17.27 -0.78 11.46
CA ASP A 29 -17.99 0.19 10.63
C ASP A 29 -19.49 0.26 10.97
N VAL A 30 -20.15 -0.86 11.32
CA VAL A 30 -21.55 -0.86 11.79
C VAL A 30 -21.70 0.02 13.04
N VAL A 31 -20.80 -0.15 14.01
CA VAL A 31 -20.79 0.67 15.24
C VAL A 31 -20.54 2.13 14.91
N LEU A 32 -19.61 2.43 13.99
CA LEU A 32 -19.35 3.80 13.56
C LEU A 32 -20.53 4.44 12.84
N ILE A 33 -21.27 3.68 12.02
CA ILE A 33 -22.49 4.17 11.36
C ILE A 33 -23.55 4.53 12.40
N TRP A 34 -23.76 3.68 13.40
CA TRP A 34 -24.68 3.98 14.50
C TRP A 34 -24.24 5.20 15.30
N LEU A 35 -22.95 5.32 15.59
CA LEU A 35 -22.40 6.47 16.30
C LEU A 35 -22.59 7.76 15.48
N ALA A 36 -22.31 7.73 14.18
CA ALA A 36 -22.48 8.88 13.29
C ALA A 36 -23.96 9.30 13.16
N LEU A 37 -24.88 8.34 13.06
CA LEU A 37 -26.32 8.61 13.09
C LEU A 37 -26.73 9.23 14.42
N TRP A 38 -26.32 8.65 15.54
CA TRP A 38 -26.67 9.17 16.86
C TRP A 38 -26.16 10.59 17.09
N LEU A 39 -24.90 10.86 16.72
CA LEU A 39 -24.33 12.22 16.74
C LEU A 39 -25.08 13.17 15.79
N SER A 40 -25.55 12.70 14.64
CA SER A 40 -26.31 13.54 13.70
C SER A 40 -27.63 14.05 14.29
N PHE A 41 -28.28 13.24 15.14
CA PHE A 41 -29.46 13.62 15.91
C PHE A 41 -29.10 14.64 17.00
N ILE A 42 -28.02 14.41 17.76
CA ILE A 42 -27.57 15.34 18.81
C ILE A 42 -27.24 16.72 18.21
N VAL A 43 -26.51 16.76 17.09
CA VAL A 43 -26.16 18.02 16.42
C VAL A 43 -27.41 18.76 15.93
N ARG A 44 -28.49 18.04 15.60
CA ARG A 44 -29.71 18.63 15.05
C ARG A 44 -30.72 19.08 16.11
N LEU A 45 -30.93 18.25 17.13
CA LEU A 45 -31.98 18.40 18.14
C LEU A 45 -31.46 18.94 19.48
N GLY A 46 -30.13 19.06 19.62
CA GLY A 46 -29.51 19.41 20.89
C GLY A 46 -29.49 18.23 21.87
N ILE A 47 -28.93 18.48 23.04
CA ILE A 47 -28.80 17.49 24.12
C ILE A 47 -30.09 17.42 24.97
N ASP A 48 -30.92 18.47 24.88
CA ASP A 48 -32.06 18.71 25.76
C ASP A 48 -33.33 17.96 25.32
N GLU A 49 -33.47 17.64 24.03
CA GLU A 49 -34.50 16.72 23.56
C GLU A 49 -34.09 15.27 23.84
N MET A 50 -34.13 14.87 25.11
CA MET A 50 -33.85 13.50 25.58
C MET A 50 -35.00 12.52 25.25
N TYR A 51 -35.71 12.73 24.14
CA TYR A 51 -36.58 11.71 23.56
C TYR A 51 -35.72 10.80 22.68
N ASN A 52 -35.39 9.61 23.18
CA ASN A 52 -34.40 8.72 22.59
C ASN A 52 -34.63 8.49 21.08
N PRO A 53 -33.79 9.08 20.19
CA PRO A 53 -33.96 8.92 18.74
C PRO A 53 -33.79 7.47 18.30
N VAL A 54 -33.11 6.64 19.10
CA VAL A 54 -32.99 5.20 18.88
C VAL A 54 -34.36 4.50 18.95
N ILE A 55 -35.30 5.00 19.75
CA ILE A 55 -36.63 4.37 19.93
C ILE A 55 -37.58 4.84 18.83
N LYS A 56 -37.68 6.15 18.58
CA LYS A 56 -38.58 6.73 17.56
C LYS A 56 -38.12 6.44 16.13
N HIS A 57 -36.80 6.35 15.92
CA HIS A 57 -36.18 6.17 14.62
C HIS A 57 -35.32 4.90 14.57
N ALA A 58 -35.68 3.85 15.32
CA ALA A 58 -34.97 2.56 15.32
C ALA A 58 -34.76 2.01 13.90
N TRP A 59 -35.75 2.22 13.02
CA TRP A 59 -35.69 1.81 11.63
C TRP A 59 -34.51 2.42 10.87
N LEU A 60 -34.13 3.68 11.16
CA LEU A 60 -32.97 4.33 10.55
C LEU A 60 -31.65 3.65 10.93
N PHE A 61 -31.53 3.20 12.18
CA PHE A 61 -30.36 2.48 12.67
C PHE A 61 -30.24 1.07 12.07
N MET A 62 -31.33 0.48 11.58
CA MET A 62 -31.30 -0.78 10.83
C MET A 62 -31.01 -0.56 9.34
N VAL A 63 -31.67 0.43 8.73
CA VAL A 63 -31.55 0.72 7.30
C VAL A 63 -30.18 1.28 6.94
N ALA A 64 -29.59 2.15 7.76
CA ALA A 64 -28.32 2.78 7.40
C ALA A 64 -27.16 1.78 7.25
N PRO A 65 -26.91 0.83 8.17
CA PRO A 65 -25.93 -0.23 7.94
C PRO A 65 -26.31 -1.15 6.78
N LEU A 66 -27.61 -1.46 6.61
CA LEU A 66 -28.10 -2.31 5.53
C LEU A 66 -27.80 -1.71 4.14
N VAL A 67 -27.83 -0.38 4.02
CA VAL A 67 -27.46 0.35 2.80
C VAL A 67 -25.94 0.51 2.69
N ALA A 68 -25.28 0.95 3.75
CA ALA A 68 -23.87 1.33 3.71
C ALA A 68 -22.93 0.13 3.56
N ILE A 69 -23.15 -0.97 4.30
CA ILE A 69 -22.23 -2.10 4.33
C ILE A 69 -22.10 -2.79 2.95
N PRO A 70 -23.18 -3.11 2.21
CA PRO A 70 -23.05 -3.65 0.86
C PRO A 70 -22.28 -2.74 -0.09
N LEU A 71 -22.48 -1.43 0.00
CA LEU A 71 -21.72 -0.44 -0.78
C LEU A 71 -20.25 -0.48 -0.38
N PHE A 72 -19.92 -0.44 0.91
CA PHE A 72 -18.54 -0.50 1.38
C PHE A 72 -17.84 -1.79 0.94
N ILE A 73 -18.56 -2.92 0.89
CA ILE A 73 -18.07 -4.19 0.31
C ILE A 73 -17.86 -4.06 -1.21
N ARG A 74 -18.81 -3.48 -1.94
CA ARG A 74 -18.76 -3.32 -3.41
C ARG A 74 -17.65 -2.40 -3.88
N PHE A 75 -17.42 -1.31 -3.14
CA PHE A 75 -16.29 -0.39 -3.32
C PHE A 75 -14.96 -0.97 -2.82
N GLY A 76 -14.98 -2.14 -2.19
CA GLY A 76 -13.77 -2.84 -1.79
C GLY A 76 -13.10 -2.31 -0.53
N MET A 77 -13.80 -1.50 0.29
CA MET A 77 -13.27 -0.91 1.52
C MET A 77 -12.75 -1.93 2.55
N TYR A 78 -13.16 -3.20 2.43
CA TYR A 78 -12.72 -4.31 3.28
C TYR A 78 -11.79 -5.30 2.60
N ARG A 79 -11.30 -5.00 1.39
CA ARG A 79 -10.19 -5.75 0.82
C ARG A 79 -8.90 -5.21 1.42
N ALA A 80 -8.09 -6.11 1.97
CA ALA A 80 -6.72 -5.82 2.40
C ALA A 80 -5.84 -5.18 1.30
N VAL A 81 -6.34 -5.16 0.06
CA VAL A 81 -5.76 -4.51 -1.12
C VAL A 81 -5.83 -2.97 -1.03
N MET A 82 -6.61 -2.37 -0.10
CA MET A 82 -6.52 -0.94 0.22
C MET A 82 -5.13 -0.52 0.75
N ARG A 83 -4.24 -1.48 1.02
CA ARG A 83 -2.82 -1.26 1.35
C ARG A 83 -2.04 -0.57 0.22
N TYR A 84 -2.55 -0.53 -1.02
CA TYR A 84 -1.79 -0.09 -2.20
C TYR A 84 -2.38 1.14 -2.93
N PHE A 85 -3.45 1.74 -2.41
CA PHE A 85 -4.20 2.80 -3.09
C PHE A 85 -4.15 4.09 -2.26
N GLY A 86 -3.04 4.83 -2.34
CA GLY A 86 -2.79 6.05 -1.55
C GLY A 86 -3.93 7.07 -1.58
N ASN A 87 -4.11 7.76 -2.71
CA ASN A 87 -5.20 8.73 -2.89
C ASN A 87 -6.53 8.06 -3.29
N ASP A 88 -6.47 6.93 -3.98
CA ASP A 88 -7.66 6.21 -4.44
C ASP A 88 -8.45 5.62 -3.27
N ALA A 89 -7.82 5.28 -2.14
CA ALA A 89 -8.56 4.87 -0.94
C ALA A 89 -9.40 6.02 -0.37
N LEU A 90 -8.86 7.24 -0.33
CA LEU A 90 -9.62 8.42 0.12
C LEU A 90 -10.79 8.70 -0.82
N VAL A 91 -10.54 8.69 -2.14
CA VAL A 91 -11.58 8.86 -3.17
C VAL A 91 -12.64 7.75 -3.05
N THR A 92 -12.22 6.52 -2.77
CA THR A 92 -13.14 5.40 -2.57
C THR A 92 -14.00 5.58 -1.32
N ILE A 93 -13.41 6.03 -0.20
CA ILE A 93 -14.16 6.36 1.03
C ILE A 93 -15.18 7.45 0.74
N ILE A 94 -14.76 8.55 0.09
CA ILE A 94 -15.65 9.67 -0.25
C ILE A 94 -16.80 9.18 -1.14
N LYS A 95 -16.52 8.43 -2.20
CA LYS A 95 -17.55 7.87 -3.11
C LYS A 95 -18.49 6.93 -2.37
N ALA A 96 -17.96 6.02 -1.56
CA ALA A 96 -18.75 5.03 -0.85
C ALA A 96 -19.66 5.65 0.21
N VAL A 97 -19.12 6.55 1.04
CA VAL A 97 -19.88 7.26 2.08
C VAL A 97 -20.92 8.16 1.43
N THR A 98 -20.54 8.97 0.44
CA THR A 98 -21.47 9.88 -0.25
C THR A 98 -22.61 9.12 -0.93
N LEU A 99 -22.31 8.04 -1.65
CA LEU A 99 -23.34 7.23 -2.28
C LEU A 99 -24.26 6.56 -1.25
N SER A 100 -23.70 6.07 -0.14
CA SER A 100 -24.50 5.48 0.93
C SER A 100 -25.44 6.49 1.60
N SER A 101 -24.96 7.70 1.87
CA SER A 101 -25.78 8.78 2.43
C SER A 101 -26.84 9.26 1.44
N LEU A 102 -26.54 9.31 0.15
CA LEU A 102 -27.50 9.68 -0.89
C LEU A 102 -28.62 8.64 -1.01
N ILE A 103 -28.28 7.35 -1.02
CA ILE A 103 -29.28 6.28 -1.04
C ILE A 103 -30.13 6.32 0.24
N LEU A 104 -29.50 6.52 1.40
CA LEU A 104 -30.24 6.70 2.66
C LEU A 104 -31.18 7.91 2.58
N ALA A 105 -30.76 9.01 1.96
CA ALA A 105 -31.60 10.19 1.74
C ALA A 105 -32.85 9.86 0.92
N VAL A 106 -32.69 9.10 -0.16
CA VAL A 106 -33.80 8.65 -1.01
C VAL A 106 -34.74 7.73 -0.23
N VAL A 107 -34.21 6.79 0.56
CA VAL A 107 -35.03 5.90 1.39
C VAL A 107 -35.83 6.69 2.42
N VAL A 108 -35.20 7.66 3.10
CA VAL A 108 -35.88 8.53 4.06
C VAL A 108 -36.95 9.39 3.39
N TYR A 109 -36.66 9.93 2.21
CA TYR A 109 -37.62 10.71 1.43
C TYR A 109 -38.85 9.89 1.02
N TRP A 110 -38.63 8.67 0.51
CA TRP A 110 -39.70 7.75 0.11
C TRP A 110 -40.54 7.27 1.29
N TYR A 111 -39.90 6.99 2.43
CA TYR A 111 -40.57 6.52 3.64
C TYR A 111 -41.20 7.65 4.48
N SER A 112 -41.06 8.91 4.06
CA SER A 112 -41.61 10.07 4.77
C SER A 112 -43.14 10.17 4.65
N ASN A 113 -43.86 9.12 5.04
CA ASN A 113 -45.30 9.08 5.12
C ASN A 113 -45.76 9.49 6.53
N HIS A 114 -45.97 10.80 6.71
CA HIS A 114 -46.91 11.49 7.60
C HIS A 114 -46.96 11.24 9.14
N GLN A 115 -46.29 10.27 9.76
CA GLN A 115 -46.38 10.06 11.23
C GLN A 115 -45.13 10.44 12.04
N VAL A 116 -43.92 10.32 11.50
CA VAL A 116 -42.68 10.72 12.18
C VAL A 116 -41.76 11.39 11.18
N ILE A 117 -41.83 12.73 11.11
CA ILE A 117 -41.03 13.52 10.18
C ILE A 117 -39.58 13.46 10.64
N VAL A 118 -38.71 12.88 9.83
CA VAL A 118 -37.26 12.95 10.04
C VAL A 118 -36.76 14.29 9.51
N PRO A 119 -36.16 15.16 10.34
CA PRO A 119 -35.54 16.38 9.83
C PRO A 119 -34.51 16.08 8.75
N ARG A 120 -34.68 16.64 7.55
CA ARG A 120 -33.81 16.38 6.38
C ARG A 120 -32.34 16.73 6.63
N SER A 121 -32.08 17.69 7.53
CA SER A 121 -30.73 18.06 7.97
C SER A 121 -29.98 16.96 8.72
N ILE A 122 -30.67 15.95 9.27
CA ILE A 122 -30.02 14.77 9.89
C ILE A 122 -29.22 14.00 8.84
N ILE A 123 -29.73 13.89 7.61
CA ILE A 123 -29.03 13.19 6.52
C ILE A 123 -27.73 13.92 6.17
N PHE A 124 -27.77 15.26 6.10
CA PHE A 124 -26.59 16.06 5.85
C PHE A 124 -25.57 15.94 7.00
N ASN A 125 -26.05 16.01 8.26
CA ASN A 125 -25.21 15.82 9.43
C ASN A 125 -24.57 14.43 9.45
N TYR A 126 -25.36 13.39 9.15
CA TYR A 126 -24.89 12.02 9.03
C TYR A 126 -23.80 11.87 7.97
N TRP A 127 -23.96 12.50 6.80
CA TRP A 127 -22.99 12.42 5.71
C TRP A 127 -21.61 12.93 6.12
N TRP A 128 -21.52 14.16 6.64
CA TRP A 128 -20.21 14.73 7.01
C TRP A 128 -19.61 14.04 8.24
N LEU A 129 -20.43 13.69 9.25
CA LEU A 129 -19.97 12.95 10.43
C LEU A 129 -19.46 11.56 10.06
N SER A 130 -20.15 10.85 9.16
CA SER A 130 -19.71 9.54 8.67
C SER A 130 -18.40 9.66 7.89
N MET A 131 -18.23 10.70 7.07
CA MET A 131 -16.95 10.95 6.40
C MET A 131 -15.81 11.15 7.40
N VAL A 132 -16.04 11.94 8.45
CA VAL A 132 -15.01 12.22 9.47
C VAL A 132 -14.71 10.98 10.32
N ILE A 133 -15.74 10.28 10.81
CA ILE A 133 -15.57 9.16 11.75
C ILE A 133 -15.03 7.92 11.01
N ILE A 134 -15.66 7.52 9.91
CA ILE A 134 -15.26 6.33 9.14
C ILE A 134 -13.95 6.64 8.40
N GLY A 135 -13.86 7.79 7.73
CA GLY A 135 -12.64 8.22 7.06
C GLY A 135 -11.48 8.38 8.05
N GLY A 136 -11.72 9.03 9.19
CA GLY A 136 -10.74 9.21 10.26
C GLY A 136 -10.22 7.90 10.83
N LEU A 137 -11.11 6.96 11.23
CA LEU A 137 -10.69 5.65 11.71
C LEU A 137 -9.85 4.92 10.64
N ARG A 138 -10.24 5.00 9.37
CA ARG A 138 -9.53 4.34 8.27
C ARG A 138 -8.15 4.96 8.02
N LEU A 139 -8.02 6.28 8.11
CA LEU A 139 -6.73 6.98 7.99
C LEU A 139 -5.81 6.66 9.18
N ILE A 140 -6.35 6.62 10.40
CA ILE A 140 -5.59 6.23 11.60
C ILE A 140 -5.15 4.76 11.52
N MET A 141 -6.05 3.85 11.15
CA MET A 141 -5.72 2.43 10.96
C MET A 141 -4.70 2.27 9.83
N ARG A 142 -4.83 3.03 8.74
CA ARG A 142 -3.82 3.08 7.68
C ARG A 142 -2.47 3.51 8.25
N GLN A 143 -2.42 4.62 9.00
CA GLN A 143 -1.19 5.13 9.58
C GLN A 143 -0.55 4.14 10.57
N TYR A 144 -1.35 3.54 11.44
CA TYR A 144 -0.88 2.58 12.44
C TYR A 144 -0.35 1.27 11.83
N PHE A 145 -0.99 0.79 10.76
CA PHE A 145 -0.59 -0.45 10.09
C PHE A 145 0.44 -0.27 8.97
N LEU A 146 0.52 0.91 8.34
CA LEU A 146 1.47 1.21 7.28
C LEU A 146 2.67 2.06 7.70
N GLY A 147 2.66 2.73 8.86
CA GLY A 147 3.84 3.40 9.47
C GLY A 147 4.37 4.64 8.74
N ASP A 148 4.23 4.71 7.41
CA ASP A 148 4.99 5.64 6.60
C ASP A 148 4.09 6.64 5.88
N TRP A 149 3.70 7.71 6.58
CA TRP A 149 3.03 8.85 5.93
C TRP A 149 4.02 9.73 5.16
N PHE A 150 5.28 9.75 5.60
CA PHE A 150 6.30 10.67 5.10
C PHE A 150 7.09 10.18 3.88
N THR A 151 6.90 8.94 3.43
CA THR A 151 7.40 8.46 2.12
C THR A 151 6.26 8.42 1.08
N GLY A 152 5.37 9.40 1.15
CA GLY A 152 4.16 9.58 0.32
C GLY A 152 4.39 9.94 -1.15
N ALA A 153 5.48 9.47 -1.77
CA ALA A 153 5.61 9.48 -3.22
C ALA A 153 6.35 8.20 -3.66
N HIS A 154 5.73 7.41 -4.55
CA HIS A 154 6.27 6.24 -5.27
C HIS A 154 5.84 4.83 -4.85
N GLN A 155 4.79 4.65 -4.06
CA GLN A 155 4.12 3.34 -3.96
C GLN A 155 2.93 3.24 -4.91
N ILE A 156 3.21 3.21 -6.21
CA ILE A 156 2.29 2.69 -7.24
C ILE A 156 2.93 1.37 -7.71
N PRO A 157 2.22 0.24 -7.80
CA PRO A 157 2.68 -0.88 -8.61
C PRO A 157 2.70 -0.40 -10.05
N PHE A 158 3.86 -0.47 -10.68
CA PHE A 158 4.21 0.14 -11.95
C PHE A 158 3.47 -0.50 -13.14
N ALA A 159 2.14 -0.51 -13.12
CA ALA A 159 1.31 -0.73 -14.29
C ALA A 159 1.16 0.62 -15.02
N ASN A 160 1.90 0.75 -16.12
CA ASN A 160 1.53 1.59 -17.26
C ASN A 160 1.66 3.13 -17.19
N ARG A 161 2.50 3.69 -16.31
CA ARG A 161 3.01 5.06 -16.55
C ARG A 161 4.28 4.99 -17.39
N ASP A 162 4.16 5.29 -18.68
CA ASP A 162 5.29 5.64 -19.56
C ASP A 162 5.76 7.05 -19.18
N ASP A 163 6.68 7.12 -18.23
CA ASP A 163 7.47 8.31 -17.92
C ASP A 163 8.74 8.37 -18.78
N GLY A 164 8.90 7.47 -19.75
CA GLY A 164 10.08 7.37 -20.62
C GLY A 164 11.35 6.93 -19.90
N LEU A 165 11.28 6.63 -18.60
CA LEU A 165 12.42 6.22 -17.79
C LEU A 165 12.72 4.73 -17.97
N VAL A 166 14.02 4.41 -18.03
CA VAL A 166 14.50 3.02 -18.15
C VAL A 166 14.08 2.23 -16.92
N LYS A 167 13.39 1.11 -17.15
CA LYS A 167 12.89 0.22 -16.08
C LYS A 167 13.97 -0.74 -15.66
N VAL A 168 14.32 -0.74 -14.38
CA VAL A 168 15.45 -1.53 -13.85
C VAL A 168 15.01 -2.49 -12.76
N ALA A 169 15.53 -3.71 -12.78
CA ALA A 169 15.39 -4.67 -11.69
C ALA A 169 16.68 -4.69 -10.85
N ILE A 170 16.56 -4.85 -9.54
CA ILE A 170 17.73 -4.89 -8.64
C ILE A 170 17.95 -6.32 -8.19
N TYR A 171 19.13 -6.87 -8.46
CA TYR A 171 19.53 -8.20 -7.99
C TYR A 171 20.23 -8.07 -6.62
N GLY A 172 19.64 -8.68 -5.60
CA GLY A 172 19.99 -8.53 -4.19
C GLY A 172 18.97 -7.65 -3.48
N ALA A 173 18.07 -8.24 -2.68
CA ALA A 173 17.05 -7.55 -1.90
C ALA A 173 17.49 -7.25 -0.45
N GLY A 174 18.78 -7.45 -0.16
CA GLY A 174 19.41 -7.15 1.12
C GLY A 174 19.61 -5.65 1.39
N THR A 175 20.54 -5.32 2.29
CA THR A 175 20.82 -3.94 2.70
C THR A 175 21.33 -3.07 1.54
N ALA A 176 22.30 -3.58 0.77
CA ALA A 176 22.85 -2.87 -0.39
C ALA A 176 21.79 -2.59 -1.47
N GLY A 177 20.93 -3.56 -1.76
CA GLY A 177 19.82 -3.38 -2.72
C GLY A 177 18.78 -2.37 -2.26
N ASN A 178 18.47 -2.33 -0.97
CA ASN A 178 17.56 -1.32 -0.42
C ASN A 178 18.17 0.09 -0.44
N GLN A 179 19.48 0.22 -0.18
CA GLN A 179 20.18 1.49 -0.31
C GLN A 179 20.21 1.99 -1.77
N LEU A 180 20.49 1.09 -2.71
CA LEU A 180 20.43 1.41 -4.14
C LEU A 180 19.03 1.84 -4.56
N LEU A 181 17.99 1.12 -4.12
CA LEU A 181 16.60 1.50 -4.38
C LEU A 181 16.28 2.91 -3.87
N ALA A 182 16.74 3.27 -2.67
CA ALA A 182 16.55 4.61 -2.12
C ALA A 182 17.25 5.67 -2.99
N ALA A 183 18.50 5.43 -3.40
CA ALA A 183 19.25 6.34 -4.27
C ALA A 183 18.57 6.53 -5.64
N LEU A 184 18.10 5.45 -6.27
CA LEU A 184 17.40 5.50 -7.57
C LEU A 184 16.10 6.30 -7.48
N ARG A 185 15.34 6.16 -6.38
CA ARG A 185 14.12 6.92 -6.14
C ARG A 185 14.38 8.42 -5.97
N MET A 186 15.52 8.79 -5.40
CA MET A 186 15.94 10.18 -5.28
C MET A 186 16.42 10.76 -6.60
N GLY A 187 17.24 10.01 -7.35
CA GLY A 187 17.85 10.46 -8.60
C GLY A 187 16.89 10.59 -9.78
N ARG A 188 15.75 9.88 -9.78
CA ARG A 188 14.75 9.87 -10.88
C ARG A 188 15.28 9.53 -12.29
N ALA A 189 16.53 9.09 -12.41
CA ALA A 189 17.14 8.73 -13.69
C ALA A 189 16.67 7.36 -14.21
N MET A 190 16.37 6.43 -13.29
CA MET A 190 15.93 5.07 -13.60
C MET A 190 14.76 4.69 -12.71
N ARG A 191 13.93 3.76 -13.21
CA ARG A 191 12.67 3.38 -12.59
C ARG A 191 12.79 1.95 -12.05
N PRO A 192 13.02 1.76 -10.73
CA PRO A 192 13.17 0.42 -10.17
C PRO A 192 11.81 -0.29 -10.10
N VAL A 193 11.71 -1.48 -10.72
CA VAL A 193 10.43 -2.21 -10.90
C VAL A 193 10.33 -3.52 -10.14
N ALA A 194 11.45 -4.16 -9.81
CA ALA A 194 11.46 -5.45 -9.12
C ALA A 194 12.77 -5.69 -8.36
N PHE A 195 12.71 -6.59 -7.37
CA PHE A 195 13.89 -7.21 -6.77
C PHE A 195 14.04 -8.65 -7.24
N ILE A 196 15.27 -9.12 -7.32
CA ILE A 196 15.63 -10.53 -7.53
C ILE A 196 16.48 -10.95 -6.34
N ASP A 197 16.13 -12.06 -5.67
CA ASP A 197 16.95 -12.59 -4.58
C ASP A 197 16.92 -14.12 -4.58
N ASP A 198 18.05 -14.72 -4.20
CA ASP A 198 18.22 -16.17 -4.11
C ASP A 198 17.58 -16.72 -2.82
N ASP A 199 17.46 -15.88 -1.79
CA ASP A 199 16.92 -16.26 -0.49
C ASP A 199 15.43 -16.62 -0.60
N SER A 200 15.11 -17.87 -0.23
CA SER A 200 13.74 -18.38 -0.20
C SER A 200 12.84 -17.65 0.78
N ASP A 201 13.40 -17.08 1.84
CA ASP A 201 12.63 -16.36 2.85
C ASP A 201 12.19 -14.98 2.35
N LEU A 202 12.97 -14.37 1.45
CA LEU A 202 12.66 -13.06 0.84
C LEU A 202 11.80 -13.19 -0.42
N ALA A 203 11.86 -14.34 -1.10
CA ALA A 203 11.08 -14.59 -2.30
C ALA A 203 9.57 -14.42 -2.10
N ASN A 204 8.89 -13.83 -3.09
CA ASN A 204 7.46 -13.49 -3.08
C ASN A 204 7.02 -12.51 -1.97
N ARG A 205 7.96 -11.90 -1.24
CA ARG A 205 7.67 -10.75 -0.37
C ARG A 205 7.69 -9.46 -1.17
N VAL A 206 7.09 -8.43 -0.60
CA VAL A 206 7.17 -7.05 -1.11
C VAL A 206 8.09 -6.29 -0.18
N ILE A 207 9.24 -5.87 -0.70
CA ILE A 207 10.25 -5.10 0.03
C ILE A 207 10.29 -3.70 -0.55
N SER A 208 10.12 -2.70 0.31
CA SER A 208 10.13 -1.28 -0.08
C SER A 208 9.14 -0.94 -1.21
N GLY A 209 8.09 -1.75 -1.39
CA GLY A 209 7.07 -1.59 -2.44
C GLY A 209 7.34 -2.35 -3.75
N LEU A 210 8.46 -3.07 -3.87
CA LEU A 210 8.81 -3.89 -5.02
C LEU A 210 8.66 -5.37 -4.69
N GLN A 211 8.15 -6.17 -5.63
CA GLN A 211 8.05 -7.61 -5.47
C GLN A 211 9.42 -8.27 -5.66
N VAL A 212 9.74 -9.23 -4.79
CA VAL A 212 10.96 -10.03 -4.85
C VAL A 212 10.68 -11.31 -5.64
N TYR A 213 11.38 -11.49 -6.75
CA TYR A 213 11.31 -12.67 -7.60
C TYR A 213 12.49 -13.60 -7.32
N LYS A 214 12.27 -14.90 -7.50
CA LYS A 214 13.38 -15.86 -7.56
C LYS A 214 14.05 -15.79 -8.94
N PRO A 215 15.34 -16.12 -9.06
CA PRO A 215 16.04 -16.17 -10.35
C PRO A 215 15.34 -17.09 -11.37
N LYS A 216 14.74 -18.19 -10.90
CA LYS A 216 13.95 -19.11 -11.75
C LYS A 216 12.68 -18.49 -12.37
N HIS A 217 12.22 -17.35 -11.86
CA HIS A 217 11.03 -16.64 -12.33
C HIS A 217 11.38 -15.37 -13.10
N LEU A 218 12.63 -15.23 -13.56
CA LEU A 218 13.08 -14.04 -14.27
C LEU A 218 12.25 -13.76 -15.53
N GLN A 219 11.92 -14.79 -16.32
CA GLN A 219 11.10 -14.61 -17.52
C GLN A 219 9.71 -14.05 -17.21
N GLN A 220 9.10 -14.49 -16.11
CA GLN A 220 7.82 -13.97 -15.63
C GLN A 220 7.96 -12.50 -15.21
N MET A 221 9.01 -12.18 -14.45
CA MET A 221 9.30 -10.82 -14.00
C MET A 221 9.46 -9.86 -15.18
N ILE A 222 10.19 -10.25 -16.23
CA ILE A 222 10.37 -9.41 -17.43
C ILE A 222 9.02 -9.14 -18.10
N LYS A 223 8.17 -10.17 -18.27
CA LYS A 223 6.84 -10.02 -18.89
C LYS A 223 5.90 -9.14 -18.07
N GLU A 224 5.92 -9.28 -16.75
CA GLU A 224 5.01 -8.54 -15.85
C GLU A 224 5.45 -7.09 -15.61
N THR A 225 6.76 -6.83 -15.60
CA THR A 225 7.32 -5.52 -15.22
C THR A 225 7.86 -4.70 -16.38
N GLY A 226 8.24 -5.36 -17.48
CA GLY A 226 8.92 -4.73 -18.61
C GLY A 226 10.32 -4.22 -18.26
N ALA A 227 11.02 -4.87 -17.31
CA ALA A 227 12.40 -4.53 -16.97
C ALA A 227 13.31 -4.61 -18.22
N GLN A 228 14.19 -3.63 -18.37
CA GLN A 228 15.14 -3.48 -19.48
C GLN A 228 16.59 -3.69 -19.01
N GLU A 229 16.89 -3.30 -17.76
CA GLU A 229 18.22 -3.48 -17.17
C GLU A 229 18.14 -4.18 -15.80
N ILE A 230 19.23 -4.84 -15.41
CA ILE A 230 19.45 -5.39 -14.07
C ILE A 230 20.64 -4.68 -13.43
N LEU A 231 20.42 -4.17 -12.22
CA LEU A 231 21.47 -3.62 -11.37
C LEU A 231 21.89 -4.67 -10.33
N LEU A 232 23.14 -5.11 -10.38
CA LEU A 232 23.70 -6.04 -9.39
C LEU A 232 24.07 -5.29 -8.11
N ALA A 233 23.35 -5.55 -7.02
CA ALA A 233 23.57 -5.01 -5.68
C ALA A 233 24.03 -6.10 -4.71
N LEU A 234 25.09 -6.81 -5.10
CA LEU A 234 25.65 -7.97 -4.38
C LEU A 234 27.14 -7.74 -4.03
N PRO A 235 27.46 -6.80 -3.11
CA PRO A 235 28.85 -6.47 -2.78
C PRO A 235 29.56 -7.58 -1.97
N SER A 236 28.82 -8.42 -1.25
CA SER A 236 29.35 -9.48 -0.39
C SER A 236 29.42 -10.86 -1.05
N VAL A 237 29.05 -10.97 -2.33
CA VAL A 237 29.01 -12.24 -3.05
C VAL A 237 30.38 -12.57 -3.64
N SER A 238 30.79 -13.85 -3.57
CA SER A 238 32.07 -14.30 -4.13
C SER A 238 32.14 -14.09 -5.65
N ARG A 239 33.35 -13.91 -6.21
CA ARG A 239 33.54 -13.78 -7.66
C ARG A 239 32.97 -14.97 -8.44
N ALA A 240 33.15 -16.19 -7.93
CA ALA A 240 32.58 -17.40 -8.52
C ALA A 240 31.05 -17.33 -8.60
N ARG A 241 30.39 -16.96 -7.50
CA ARG A 241 28.94 -16.83 -7.47
C ARG A 241 28.43 -15.66 -8.34
N ARG A 242 29.17 -14.56 -8.42
CA ARG A 242 28.85 -13.46 -9.36
C ARG A 242 28.87 -13.95 -10.81
N LYS A 243 29.86 -14.75 -11.19
CA LYS A 243 29.95 -15.35 -12.54
C LYS A 243 28.78 -16.29 -12.83
N GLU A 244 28.37 -17.11 -11.87
CA GLU A 244 27.17 -17.96 -11.98
C GLU A 244 25.91 -17.12 -12.22
N ILE A 245 25.75 -16.00 -11.50
CA ILE A 245 24.61 -15.10 -11.67
C ILE A 245 24.63 -14.47 -13.05
N LEU A 246 25.79 -14.00 -13.54
CA LEU A 246 25.92 -13.45 -14.88
C LEU A 246 25.55 -14.48 -15.97
N ALA A 247 26.03 -15.71 -15.84
CA ALA A 247 25.66 -16.80 -16.75
C ALA A 247 24.16 -17.14 -16.70
N LEU A 248 23.51 -16.99 -15.54
CA LEU A 248 22.06 -17.16 -15.41
C LEU A 248 21.26 -16.06 -16.13
N LEU A 249 21.82 -14.84 -16.19
CA LEU A 249 21.18 -13.67 -16.81
C LEU A 249 21.44 -13.57 -18.32
N GLU A 250 22.53 -14.15 -18.82
CA GLU A 250 22.95 -14.14 -20.23
C GLU A 250 21.85 -14.52 -21.25
N PRO A 251 20.96 -15.52 -21.00
CA PRO A 251 19.93 -15.89 -21.97
C PRO A 251 18.82 -14.86 -22.15
N TYR A 252 18.78 -13.81 -21.32
CA TYR A 252 17.70 -12.83 -21.30
C TYR A 252 18.13 -11.51 -21.96
N PRO A 253 17.22 -10.80 -22.64
CA PRO A 253 17.53 -9.54 -23.33
C PRO A 253 17.60 -8.36 -22.35
N LEU A 254 18.41 -8.49 -21.29
CA LEU A 254 18.56 -7.50 -20.22
C LEU A 254 20.00 -7.00 -20.18
N HIS A 255 20.18 -5.69 -20.07
CA HIS A 255 21.51 -5.13 -19.84
C HIS A 255 21.86 -5.26 -18.36
N VAL A 256 22.99 -5.89 -18.04
CA VAL A 256 23.43 -6.09 -16.66
C VAL A 256 24.48 -5.04 -16.32
N ARG A 257 24.20 -4.18 -15.34
CA ARG A 257 25.15 -3.20 -14.81
C ARG A 257 25.48 -3.54 -13.36
N SER A 258 26.76 -3.54 -13.01
CA SER A 258 27.18 -3.68 -11.62
C SER A 258 27.25 -2.31 -10.97
N VAL A 259 26.65 -2.16 -9.79
CA VAL A 259 26.86 -0.95 -9.00
C VAL A 259 28.20 -1.11 -8.26
N PRO A 260 29.10 -0.12 -8.29
CA PRO A 260 30.32 -0.15 -7.49
C PRO A 260 29.96 -0.27 -6.01
N ALA A 261 30.79 -0.95 -5.23
CA ALA A 261 30.55 -1.11 -3.81
C ALA A 261 30.51 0.27 -3.14
N PHE A 262 29.55 0.50 -2.23
CA PHE A 262 29.41 1.75 -1.47
C PHE A 262 30.70 2.20 -0.74
N ALA A 263 31.67 1.31 -0.55
CA ALA A 263 32.97 1.60 0.00
C ALA A 263 33.80 2.59 -0.85
N ASP A 264 33.57 2.69 -2.15
CA ASP A 264 34.33 3.60 -3.02
C ASP A 264 33.81 5.04 -2.98
N LEU A 265 32.53 5.25 -2.63
CA LEU A 265 31.90 6.57 -2.51
C LEU A 265 32.38 7.38 -1.29
N ALA A 266 32.90 6.73 -0.25
CA ALA A 266 33.41 7.39 0.95
C ALA A 266 34.81 8.00 0.76
N SER A 267 35.47 7.75 -0.38
CA SER A 267 36.87 8.13 -0.62
C SER A 267 37.04 9.46 -1.38
N GLY A 268 35.95 10.13 -1.78
CA GLY A 268 36.01 11.47 -2.37
C GLY A 268 36.71 11.56 -3.73
N ARG A 269 36.92 10.44 -4.43
CA ARG A 269 37.38 10.43 -5.82
C ARG A 269 36.34 9.72 -6.67
N VAL A 270 35.56 10.48 -7.43
CA VAL A 270 35.11 10.19 -8.81
C VAL A 270 33.89 11.09 -9.12
N LYS A 271 33.99 11.83 -10.24
CA LYS A 271 32.93 12.64 -10.83
C LYS A 271 31.93 11.73 -11.54
N VAL A 272 30.70 12.22 -11.71
CA VAL A 272 29.47 11.53 -12.12
C VAL A 272 29.48 11.05 -13.59
N ASP A 273 30.49 10.30 -14.05
CA ASP A 273 30.52 9.84 -15.45
C ASP A 273 31.09 8.44 -15.74
N ASP A 274 31.36 7.60 -14.74
CA ASP A 274 31.78 6.21 -15.01
C ASP A 274 30.67 5.20 -14.70
N ILE A 275 29.72 5.08 -15.63
CA ILE A 275 29.03 3.82 -15.87
C ILE A 275 29.98 3.03 -16.78
N GLN A 276 30.84 2.19 -16.21
CA GLN A 276 31.66 1.27 -17.00
C GLN A 276 30.84 0.04 -17.38
N ASP A 277 30.82 -0.25 -18.68
CA ASP A 277 30.45 -1.57 -19.19
C ASP A 277 31.42 -2.62 -18.65
N VAL A 278 30.92 -3.84 -18.46
CA VAL A 278 31.70 -4.93 -17.86
C VAL A 278 32.93 -5.20 -18.72
N ASP A 279 34.10 -4.90 -18.14
CA ASP A 279 35.38 -4.99 -18.80
C ASP A 279 35.68 -6.44 -19.21
N ILE A 280 36.18 -6.63 -20.44
CA ILE A 280 36.47 -7.94 -21.05
C ILE A 280 37.51 -8.73 -20.22
N ALA A 281 38.25 -8.06 -19.33
CA ALA A 281 39.21 -8.68 -18.42
C ALA A 281 38.58 -9.66 -17.41
N ASP A 282 37.31 -9.46 -16.99
CA ASP A 282 36.64 -10.35 -16.03
C ASP A 282 36.20 -11.69 -16.70
N LEU A 283 36.25 -11.77 -18.04
CA LEU A 283 36.03 -13.01 -18.80
C LEU A 283 37.28 -13.91 -18.86
N LEU A 284 38.48 -13.37 -18.62
CA LEU A 284 39.75 -14.05 -18.95
C LEU A 284 40.66 -14.40 -17.77
N GLY A 285 40.15 -14.33 -16.53
CA GLY A 285 40.65 -15.09 -15.38
C GLY A 285 42.17 -15.27 -15.30
N ARG A 286 42.93 -14.18 -15.22
CA ARG A 286 44.34 -14.23 -14.82
C ARG A 286 44.54 -13.46 -13.53
N ASP A 287 45.06 -14.17 -12.53
CA ASP A 287 45.53 -13.58 -11.28
C ASP A 287 46.72 -12.65 -11.57
N PRO A 288 46.76 -11.44 -10.99
CA PRO A 288 47.97 -10.64 -11.00
C PRO A 288 49.00 -11.27 -10.06
N VAL A 289 50.20 -11.51 -10.58
CA VAL A 289 51.37 -11.95 -9.82
C VAL A 289 51.93 -10.73 -9.05
N PRO A 290 52.46 -10.89 -7.82
CA PRO A 290 52.82 -9.79 -6.92
C PRO A 290 53.85 -8.80 -7.45
#